data_AF-A0A2V9Z0I7-F1
#
_entry.id   AF-A0A2V9Z0I7-F1
#
_cell.length_a   1.000
_cell.length_b   1.000
_cell.length_c   1.000
_cell.angle_alpha   90.00
_cell.angle_beta   90.00
_cell.angle_gamma   90.00
#
_symmetry.space_group_name_H-M   'P 1'
#
loop_
_entity.id
_entity.type
_entity.pdbx_description
1 polymer ?
#
loop_
_entity_poly.entity_id
_entity_poly.type
_entity_poly.pdbx_seq_one_letter_code
_entity_poly.pdbx_strand_id
1 'polypeptide(L)'
;SEHRGRRLAIGAALALSLAVIPLWAFGASLLILALGAFLMQVGVQGAWGIIPAHLNELAPDAVRGLMPGLAYQLGILFASPVNTIEHHLYLKLGYQWALGSFEIANILLLGFVVAIGAERKGRSFLREPLP
;
A
#
# COMPACT_ATOMS: atom_id res chain seq x y z
N SER A 1 16.89 -13.88 0.73
CA SER A 1 16.78 -13.09 1.98
C SER A 1 15.91 -11.85 1.78
N GLU A 2 16.11 -11.09 0.69
CA GLU A 2 15.37 -9.83 0.42
C GLU A 2 13.84 -9.99 0.32
N HIS A 3 13.32 -11.04 -0.33
CA HIS A 3 11.87 -11.12 -0.62
C HIS A 3 10.99 -11.34 0.63
N ARG A 4 11.41 -12.18 1.59
CA ARG A 4 10.73 -12.29 2.90
C ARG A 4 10.84 -10.98 3.69
N GLY A 5 11.95 -10.27 3.56
CA GLY A 5 12.13 -8.94 4.15
C GLY A 5 11.12 -7.91 3.63
N ARG A 6 10.82 -7.92 2.33
CA ARG A 6 9.88 -6.96 1.71
C ARG A 6 8.44 -7.15 2.17
N ARG A 7 7.96 -8.38 2.26
CA ARG A 7 6.61 -8.66 2.81
C ARG A 7 6.50 -8.25 4.27
N LEU A 8 7.52 -8.56 5.07
CA LEU A 8 7.56 -8.14 6.47
C LEU A 8 7.62 -6.61 6.60
N ALA A 9 8.37 -5.93 5.73
CA ALA A 9 8.45 -4.48 5.73
C ALA A 9 7.14 -3.81 5.30
N ILE A 10 6.46 -4.33 4.25
CA ILE A 10 5.11 -3.87 3.89
C ILE A 10 4.14 -4.15 5.04
N GLY A 11 4.17 -5.34 5.63
CA GLY A 11 3.33 -5.68 6.79
C GLY A 11 3.55 -4.78 7.99
N ALA A 12 4.80 -4.44 8.32
CA ALA A 12 5.13 -3.52 9.39
C ALA A 12 4.66 -2.09 9.11
N ALA A 13 4.80 -1.64 7.86
CA ALA A 13 4.30 -0.34 7.40
C ALA A 13 2.76 -0.25 7.52
N LEU A 14 2.05 -1.30 7.07
CA LEU A 14 0.59 -1.39 7.21
C LEU A 14 0.14 -1.45 8.67
N ALA A 15 0.86 -2.19 9.52
CA ALA A 15 0.57 -2.27 10.95
C ALA A 15 0.75 -0.91 11.64
N LEU A 16 1.80 -0.16 11.29
CA LEU A 16 2.02 1.21 11.76
C LEU A 16 0.86 2.12 11.34
N SER A 17 0.51 2.13 10.05
CA SER A 17 -0.60 2.92 9.54
C SER A 17 -1.90 2.60 10.29
N LEU A 18 -2.22 1.31 10.46
CA LEU A 18 -3.42 0.87 11.17
C LEU A 18 -3.45 1.35 12.63
N ALA A 19 -2.33 1.25 13.34
CA ALA A 19 -2.22 1.68 14.74
C ALA A 19 -2.34 3.21 14.91
N VAL A 20 -2.01 3.99 13.87
CA VAL A 20 -1.99 5.46 13.90
C VAL A 20 -3.36 6.07 13.59
N ILE A 21 -4.30 5.32 13.01
CA ILE A 21 -5.64 5.82 12.62
C ILE A 21 -6.36 6.59 13.75
N PRO A 22 -6.36 6.15 15.03
CA PRO A 22 -6.99 6.93 16.09
C PRO A 22 -6.41 8.34 16.25
N LEU A 23 -5.09 8.49 16.12
CA LEU A 23 -4.43 9.80 16.22
C LEU A 23 -4.69 10.65 14.97
N TRP A 24 -4.69 10.02 13.80
CA TRP A 24 -4.83 10.69 12.50
C TRP A 24 -6.26 11.13 12.20
N ALA A 25 -7.27 10.28 12.43
CA ALA A 25 -8.66 10.56 12.10
C ALA A 25 -9.46 11.17 13.27
N PHE A 26 -9.10 10.86 14.52
CA PHE A 26 -9.87 11.26 15.71
C PHE A 26 -9.12 12.23 16.65
N GLY A 27 -7.97 12.77 16.22
CA GLY A 27 -7.22 13.74 17.00
C GLY A 27 -8.02 15.02 17.28
N ALA A 28 -8.04 15.46 18.55
CA ALA A 28 -8.78 16.65 19.00
C ALA A 28 -7.94 17.94 19.00
N SER A 29 -6.63 17.86 18.79
CA SER A 29 -5.72 19.01 18.74
C SER A 29 -4.85 18.99 17.50
N LEU A 30 -4.45 20.17 17.03
CA LEU A 30 -3.58 20.31 15.86
C LEU A 30 -2.28 19.51 16.00
N LEU A 31 -1.68 19.49 17.19
CA LEU A 31 -0.45 18.74 17.45
C LEU A 31 -0.66 17.23 17.31
N ILE A 32 -1.77 16.70 17.83
CA ILE A 32 -2.09 15.26 17.71
C ILE A 32 -2.35 14.90 16.24
N LEU A 33 -3.09 15.75 15.52
CA LEU A 33 -3.37 15.54 14.10
C LEU A 33 -2.10 15.62 13.25
N ALA A 34 -1.21 16.58 13.53
CA ALA A 34 0.06 16.72 12.82
C ALA A 34 0.97 15.50 13.05
N LEU A 35 1.05 15.02 14.29
CA LEU A 35 1.79 13.81 14.62
C LEU A 35 1.16 12.57 13.96
N GLY A 36 -0.16 12.45 14.01
CA GLY A 36 -0.91 11.36 13.37
C GLY A 36 -0.70 11.35 11.87
N ALA A 37 -0.77 12.51 11.20
CA ALA A 37 -0.51 12.63 9.76
C ALA A 37 0.94 12.27 9.44
N PHE A 38 1.91 12.75 10.21
CA PHE A 38 3.31 12.40 10.00
C PHE A 38 3.54 10.89 10.10
N LEU A 39 3.07 10.25 11.16
CA LEU A 39 3.24 8.82 11.38
C LEU A 39 2.48 7.98 10.33
N MET A 40 1.29 8.44 9.92
CA MET A 40 0.53 7.82 8.84
C MET A 40 1.35 7.84 7.54
N GLN A 41 1.94 8.98 7.20
CA GLN A 41 2.78 9.10 6.01
C GLN A 41 4.05 8.26 6.10
N VAL A 42 4.65 8.08 7.29
CA VAL A 42 5.79 7.15 7.45
C VAL A 42 5.39 5.72 7.05
N GLY A 43 4.22 5.25 7.50
CA GLY A 43 3.69 3.95 7.12
C GLY A 43 3.35 3.85 5.62
N VAL A 44 2.59 4.81 5.09
CA VAL A 44 2.18 4.84 3.68
C VAL A 44 3.40 4.86 2.76
N GLN A 45 4.37 5.75 3.02
CA GLN A 45 5.58 5.85 2.19
C GLN A 45 6.47 4.61 2.31
N GLY A 46 6.50 3.97 3.48
CA GLY A 46 7.16 2.69 3.69
C GLY A 46 6.63 1.59 2.77
N ALA A 47 5.31 1.49 2.61
CA ALA A 47 4.69 0.54 1.68
C ALA A 47 4.91 0.95 0.20
N TRP A 48 4.73 2.23 -0.12
CA TRP A 48 4.87 2.78 -1.47
C TRP A 48 6.27 2.62 -2.05
N GLY A 49 7.32 2.68 -1.24
CA GLY A 49 8.69 2.46 -1.73
C GLY A 49 8.96 1.01 -2.14
N ILE A 50 8.28 0.05 -1.52
CA ILE A 50 8.57 -1.39 -1.68
C ILE A 50 7.73 -2.01 -2.79
N ILE A 51 6.45 -1.62 -2.92
CA ILE A 51 5.52 -2.23 -3.88
C ILE A 51 6.00 -2.12 -5.34
N PRO A 52 6.42 -0.95 -5.86
CA PRO A 52 6.90 -0.84 -7.24
C PRO A 52 8.16 -1.66 -7.49
N ALA A 53 9.08 -1.71 -6.53
CA ALA A 53 10.28 -2.55 -6.61
C ALA A 53 9.91 -4.04 -6.66
N HIS A 54 8.91 -4.46 -5.88
CA HIS A 54 8.39 -5.82 -5.91
C HIS A 54 7.70 -6.17 -7.24
N LEU A 55 6.87 -5.26 -7.78
CA LEU A 55 6.24 -5.45 -9.08
C LEU A 55 7.26 -5.53 -10.22
N ASN A 56 8.33 -4.73 -10.15
CA ASN A 56 9.42 -4.74 -11.12
C ASN A 56 10.15 -6.10 -11.14
N GLU A 57 10.36 -6.72 -9.98
CA GLU A 57 10.96 -8.06 -9.89
C GLU A 57 10.08 -9.18 -10.44
N LEU A 58 8.76 -9.03 -10.33
CA LEU A 58 7.80 -9.99 -10.87
C LEU A 58 7.64 -9.84 -12.39
N ALA A 59 7.99 -8.69 -12.95
CA ALA A 59 7.80 -8.39 -14.36
C ALA A 59 8.79 -9.19 -15.24
N PRO A 60 8.31 -9.84 -16.32
CA PRO A 60 9.18 -10.48 -17.29
C PRO A 60 10.18 -9.48 -17.89
N ASP A 61 11.40 -9.93 -18.16
CA ASP A 61 12.51 -9.11 -18.67
C ASP A 61 12.12 -8.27 -19.89
N ALA A 62 11.29 -8.81 -20.78
CA ALA A 62 10.83 -8.15 -22.00
C ALA A 62 9.89 -6.95 -21.77
N VAL A 63 9.17 -6.89 -20.64
CA VAL A 63 8.16 -5.85 -20.36
C VAL A 63 8.39 -5.14 -19.03
N ARG A 64 9.59 -5.27 -18.47
CA ARG A 64 9.95 -4.77 -17.14
C ARG A 64 9.77 -3.24 -17.00
N GLY A 65 9.92 -2.49 -18.10
CA GLY A 65 9.67 -1.05 -18.13
C GLY A 65 8.19 -0.65 -18.24
N LEU A 66 7.31 -1.52 -18.73
CA LEU A 66 5.90 -1.22 -18.98
C LEU A 66 4.99 -1.71 -17.84
N MET A 67 5.24 -2.93 -17.36
CA MET A 67 4.35 -3.60 -16.40
C MET A 67 4.08 -2.81 -15.12
N PRO A 68 5.10 -2.26 -14.42
CA PRO A 68 4.87 -1.47 -13.21
C PRO A 68 4.03 -0.21 -13.47
N GLY A 69 4.30 0.47 -14.59
CA GLY A 69 3.57 1.68 -14.99
C GLY A 69 2.10 1.38 -15.34
N LEU A 70 1.84 0.32 -16.11
CA LEU A 70 0.48 -0.10 -16.42
C LEU A 70 -0.29 -0.51 -15.17
N ALA A 71 0.32 -1.30 -14.29
CA ALA A 71 -0.29 -1.70 -13.02
C ALA A 71 -0.67 -0.49 -12.16
N TYR A 72 0.19 0.52 -12.13
CA TYR A 72 -0.07 1.77 -11.42
C TYR A 72 -1.27 2.53 -11.99
N GLN A 73 -1.31 2.71 -13.31
CA GLN A 73 -2.41 3.43 -13.96
C GLN A 73 -3.74 2.70 -13.83
N LEU A 74 -3.75 1.37 -13.92
CA LEU A 74 -4.93 0.56 -13.64
C LEU A 74 -5.36 0.71 -12.17
N GLY A 75 -4.41 0.74 -11.23
CA GLY A 75 -4.69 1.04 -9.82
C GLY A 75 -5.38 2.39 -9.64
N ILE A 76 -4.89 3.45 -10.29
CA ILE A 76 -5.54 4.77 -10.27
C ILE A 76 -6.94 4.71 -10.87
N LEU A 77 -7.13 4.01 -11.98
CA LEU A 77 -8.45 3.84 -12.60
C LEU A 77 -9.45 3.22 -11.61
N PHE A 78 -9.04 2.15 -10.91
CA PHE A 78 -9.88 1.53 -9.88
C PHE A 78 -10.05 2.40 -8.62
N ALA A 79 -9.09 3.28 -8.32
CA ALA A 79 -9.16 4.24 -7.22
C ALA A 79 -9.97 5.51 -7.55
N SER A 80 -10.36 5.73 -8.81
CA SER A 80 -11.13 6.91 -9.21
C SER A 80 -12.46 7.15 -8.44
N PRO A 81 -13.24 6.14 -8.01
CA PRO A 81 -14.49 6.38 -7.28
C PRO A 81 -14.30 6.61 -5.78
N VAL A 82 -13.06 6.60 -5.26
CA VAL A 82 -12.78 6.71 -3.81
C VAL A 82 -13.42 7.95 -3.19
N ASN A 83 -13.29 9.12 -3.83
CA ASN A 83 -13.91 10.35 -3.35
C ASN A 83 -15.45 10.25 -3.25
N THR A 84 -16.09 9.55 -4.20
CA THR A 84 -17.54 9.34 -4.19
C THR A 84 -17.94 8.39 -3.05
N ILE A 85 -17.18 7.31 -2.86
CA ILE A 85 -17.38 6.36 -1.75
C ILE A 85 -17.22 7.08 -0.40
N GLU A 86 -16.15 7.84 -0.22
CA GLU A 86 -15.90 8.61 1.00
C GLU A 86 -16.99 9.64 1.26
N HIS A 87 -17.47 10.35 0.22
CA HIS A 87 -18.58 11.28 0.37
C HIS A 87 -19.86 10.58 0.85
N HIS A 88 -20.19 9.41 0.30
CA HIS A 88 -21.34 8.63 0.76
C HIS A 88 -21.17 8.10 2.19
N LEU A 89 -19.95 7.73 2.59
CA LEU A 89 -19.65 7.35 3.98
C LEU A 89 -19.78 8.54 4.92
N TYR A 90 -19.27 9.72 4.52
CA TYR A 90 -19.36 10.97 5.26
C TYR A 90 -20.82 11.32 5.60
N LEU A 91 -21.72 11.20 4.62
CA LEU A 91 -23.15 11.48 4.81
C LEU A 91 -23.82 10.58 5.86
N LYS A 92 -23.27 9.39 6.15
CA LYS A 92 -23.86 8.42 7.08
C LYS A 92 -23.16 8.37 8.43
N LEU A 93 -21.85 8.51 8.45
CA LEU A 93 -21.00 8.23 9.62
C LEU A 93 -20.29 9.48 10.16
N GLY A 94 -20.32 10.59 9.41
CA GLY A 94 -19.50 11.76 9.67
C GLY A 94 -18.07 11.62 9.17
N TYR A 95 -17.33 12.73 9.19
CA TYR A 95 -16.01 12.85 8.56
C TYR A 95 -14.97 11.87 9.12
N GLN A 96 -14.81 11.84 10.44
CA GLN A 96 -13.76 11.03 11.09
C GLN A 96 -13.96 9.54 10.84
N TRP A 97 -15.20 9.06 10.94
CA TRP A 97 -15.53 7.66 10.70
C TRP A 97 -15.51 7.28 9.23
N ALA A 98 -15.91 8.17 8.32
CA ALA A 98 -15.78 7.93 6.89
C ALA A 98 -14.32 7.70 6.50
N LEU A 99 -13.45 8.61 6.90
CA LEU A 99 -12.02 8.59 6.61
C LEU A 99 -11.32 7.41 7.30
N GLY A 100 -11.58 7.20 8.61
CA GLY A 100 -11.00 6.12 9.38
C GLY A 100 -11.44 4.72 8.92
N SER A 101 -12.74 4.52 8.66
CA SER A 101 -13.24 3.21 8.21
C SER A 101 -12.81 2.86 6.78
N PHE A 102 -12.76 3.87 5.90
CA PHE A 102 -12.25 3.70 4.55
C PHE A 102 -10.78 3.28 4.56
N GLU A 103 -9.94 3.98 5.35
CA GLU A 103 -8.52 3.67 5.44
C GLU A 103 -8.25 2.30 6.11
N ILE A 104 -9.02 1.93 7.15
CA ILE A 104 -8.96 0.57 7.73
C ILE A 104 -9.25 -0.48 6.65
N ALA A 105 -10.33 -0.30 5.88
CA ALA A 105 -10.70 -1.24 4.84
C ALA A 105 -9.61 -1.35 3.76
N ASN A 106 -9.01 -0.23 3.37
CA ASN A 106 -7.93 -0.16 2.40
C ASN A 106 -6.66 -0.88 2.88
N ILE A 107 -6.23 -0.63 4.12
CA ILE A 107 -5.06 -1.28 4.74
C ILE A 107 -5.29 -2.79 4.85
N LEU A 108 -6.47 -3.22 5.28
CA LEU A 108 -6.81 -4.64 5.37
C LEU A 108 -6.85 -5.32 4.00
N LEU A 109 -7.41 -4.65 2.98
CA LEU A 109 -7.43 -5.14 1.61
C LEU A 109 -6.01 -5.29 1.07
N LEU A 110 -5.15 -4.28 1.23
CA LEU A 110 -3.76 -4.32 0.80
C LEU A 110 -2.98 -5.40 1.55
N GLY A 111 -3.17 -5.52 2.86
CA GLY A 111 -2.57 -6.57 3.68
C GLY A 111 -2.98 -7.97 3.21
N PHE A 112 -4.27 -8.16 2.89
CA PHE A 112 -4.78 -9.40 2.31
C PHE A 112 -4.14 -9.70 0.95
N VAL A 113 -4.11 -8.72 0.04
CA VAL A 113 -3.50 -8.85 -1.30
C VAL A 113 -2.02 -9.20 -1.21
N VAL A 114 -1.27 -8.56 -0.30
CA VAL A 114 0.16 -8.84 -0.08
C VAL A 114 0.35 -10.25 0.50
N ALA A 115 -0.56 -10.71 1.36
CA ALA A 115 -0.51 -12.06 1.92
C ALA A 115 -0.77 -13.14 0.86
N ILE A 116 -1.79 -12.97 0.01
CA ILE A 116 -2.18 -13.94 -1.03
C ILE A 116 -1.34 -13.86 -2.31
N GLY A 117 -0.68 -12.74 -2.57
CA GLY A 117 0.04 -12.50 -3.82
C GLY A 117 1.01 -13.63 -4.13
N ALA A 118 1.07 -14.09 -5.39
CA ALA A 118 1.92 -15.21 -5.75
C ALA A 118 3.41 -14.81 -5.70
N GLU A 119 4.18 -15.42 -4.80
CA GLU A 119 5.64 -15.37 -4.83
C GLU A 119 6.13 -16.28 -5.97
N ARG A 120 6.52 -15.71 -7.13
CA ARG A 120 7.29 -16.49 -8.10
C ARG A 120 8.69 -16.75 -7.54
N LYS A 121 8.83 -17.89 -6.87
CA LYS A 121 10.12 -18.43 -6.41
C LYS A 121 11.00 -18.79 -7.61
N GLY A 122 12.24 -18.28 -7.63
CA GLY A 122 13.35 -18.97 -8.30
C GLY A 122 13.68 -18.61 -9.75
N ARG A 123 13.70 -17.33 -10.15
CA ARG A 123 14.52 -16.94 -11.31
C ARG A 123 15.88 -16.43 -10.85
N SER A 124 16.89 -17.26 -11.09
CA SER A 124 18.30 -16.87 -11.05
C SER A 124 18.52 -15.72 -12.03
N PHE A 125 19.06 -14.59 -11.54
CA PHE A 125 19.53 -13.48 -12.38
C PHE A 125 20.84 -13.78 -13.12
N LEU A 126 21.43 -14.96 -12.89
CA LEU A 126 22.63 -15.38 -13.60
C LEU A 126 22.22 -15.88 -14.98
N ARG A 127 22.62 -15.14 -16.03
CA ARG A 127 22.80 -15.73 -17.36
C ARG A 127 23.79 -16.88 -17.18
N GLU A 128 23.36 -18.11 -17.45
CA GLU A 128 24.34 -19.16 -17.76
C GLU A 128 25.19 -18.66 -18.93
N PRO A 129 26.54 -18.74 -18.84
CA PRO A 129 27.37 -18.55 -20.01
C PRO A 129 26.90 -19.57 -21.05
N LEU A 130 26.58 -19.11 -22.25
CA LEU A 130 26.26 -19.99 -23.37
C LEU A 130 27.44 -20.97 -23.57
N PRO A 131 27.16 -22.26 -23.84
CA PRO A 131 28.19 -23.27 -24.10
C PRO A 131 29.00 -22.97 -25.37
#